data_AF-A0A2I0HKJ1-F1
#
_entry.id   AF-A0A2I0HKJ1-F1
#
_cell.length_a   1.000
_cell.length_b   1.000
_cell.length_c   1.000
_cell.angle_alpha   90.00
_cell.angle_beta   90.00
_cell.angle_gamma   90.00
#
_symmetry.space_group_name_H-M   'P 1'
#
loop_
_entity.id
_entity.type
_entity.pdbx_description
1 polymer ?
#
loop_
_entity_poly.entity_id
_entity_poly.type
_entity_poly.pdbx_seq_one_letter_code
_entity_poly.pdbx_strand_id
1 'polypeptide(L)'
;MNEIMKSTPALYVLRERPTEPRLSSQNNGEIFTNQIIWFVDDASVCRVAIHKTFEGNLITKPINGAIFIFNPRSGQLFLKVIHASVWAAQRQNRLGHLAKSKTAEEVAALVRSLQRGNSRRRLLSLGKGCLIHWRPTCLISPT
;
A
#
# COMPACT_ATOMS: atom_id res chain seq x y z
N MET A 1 16.86 -16.82 22.98
CA MET A 1 16.84 -15.34 23.05
C MET A 1 17.39 -14.67 21.79
N ASN A 2 18.57 -15.06 21.28
CA ASN A 2 19.22 -14.43 20.11
C ASN A 2 18.39 -14.44 18.81
N GLU A 3 17.61 -15.50 18.56
CA GLU A 3 16.73 -15.59 17.39
C GLU A 3 15.56 -14.60 17.47
N ILE A 4 14.88 -14.49 18.62
CA ILE A 4 13.73 -13.60 18.84
C ILE A 4 14.14 -12.12 18.69
N MET A 5 15.35 -11.77 19.13
CA MET A 5 15.91 -10.42 18.98
C MET A 5 16.25 -10.01 17.53
N LYS A 6 16.32 -10.98 16.61
CA LYS A 6 16.59 -10.76 15.19
C LYS A 6 15.36 -10.94 14.30
N SER A 7 14.40 -11.79 14.70
CA SER A 7 13.30 -12.25 13.83
C SER A 7 11.93 -11.63 14.14
N THR A 8 11.76 -10.86 15.21
CA THR A 8 10.44 -10.32 15.56
C THR A 8 10.09 -9.08 14.70
N PRO A 9 9.02 -9.10 13.89
CA PRO A 9 8.63 -7.97 13.04
C PRO A 9 8.38 -6.66 13.82
N ALA A 10 7.92 -6.77 15.07
CA ALA A 10 7.70 -5.63 15.96
C ALA A 10 9.01 -4.94 16.39
N LEU A 11 10.08 -5.70 16.65
CA LEU A 11 11.40 -5.15 16.96
C LEU A 11 12.12 -4.59 15.72
N TYR A 12 11.77 -5.09 14.54
CA TYR A 12 12.25 -4.57 13.25
C TYR A 12 11.71 -3.16 12.95
N VAL A 13 10.48 -2.85 13.36
CA VAL A 13 9.90 -1.49 13.21
C VAL A 13 10.60 -0.46 14.10
N LEU A 14 11.16 -0.87 15.23
CA LEU A 14 11.82 0.02 16.22
C LEU A 14 13.29 0.35 15.89
N ARG A 15 13.93 -0.34 14.93
CA ARG A 15 15.33 -0.12 14.55
C ARG A 15 15.43 0.63 13.23
N GLU A 16 16.07 1.80 13.23
CA GLU A 16 16.44 2.50 11.99
C GLU A 16 17.57 1.74 11.28
N ARG A 17 17.33 1.30 10.04
CA ARG A 17 18.33 0.66 9.16
C ARG A 17 18.22 1.20 7.74
N PRO A 18 19.29 1.07 6.92
CA PRO A 18 19.34 1.54 5.54
C PRO A 18 18.13 1.07 4.73
N THR A 19 17.55 2.00 3.97
CA THR A 19 16.40 1.77 3.08
C THR A 19 16.71 0.64 2.11
N GLU A 20 15.80 -0.34 1.97
CA GLU A 20 15.92 -1.36 0.91
C GLU A 20 16.19 -0.69 -0.46
N PRO A 21 17.06 -1.27 -1.29
CA PRO A 21 17.39 -0.68 -2.58
C PRO A 21 16.11 -0.51 -3.40
N ARG A 22 15.87 0.74 -3.80
CA ARG A 22 14.71 1.09 -4.62
C ARG A 22 14.85 0.46 -6.01
N LEU A 23 13.71 0.17 -6.62
CA LEU A 23 13.67 -0.22 -8.02
C LEU A 23 14.21 0.94 -8.88
N SER A 24 15.09 0.61 -9.82
CA SER A 24 15.75 1.52 -10.75
C SER A 24 15.92 0.83 -12.11
N SER A 25 16.40 1.56 -13.11
CA SER A 25 16.76 0.99 -14.41
C SER A 25 17.87 -0.05 -14.33
N GLN A 26 18.69 -0.04 -13.27
CA GLN A 26 19.81 -0.96 -13.08
C GLN A 26 19.39 -2.32 -12.50
N ASN A 27 18.26 -2.39 -11.80
CA ASN A 27 17.77 -3.61 -11.13
C ASN A 27 16.34 -4.01 -11.55
N ASN A 28 15.82 -3.44 -12.65
CA ASN A 28 14.48 -3.77 -13.17
C ASN A 28 14.33 -5.23 -13.61
N GLY A 29 15.41 -5.97 -13.83
CA GLY A 29 15.34 -7.41 -14.13
C GLY A 29 14.78 -8.23 -12.95
N GLU A 30 14.96 -7.76 -11.71
CA GLU A 30 14.56 -8.50 -10.51
C GLU A 30 13.04 -8.71 -10.40
N ILE A 31 12.24 -7.81 -11.02
CA ILE A 31 10.78 -7.89 -10.96
C ILE A 31 10.18 -9.04 -11.78
N PHE A 32 11.00 -9.68 -12.63
CA PHE A 32 10.59 -10.81 -13.47
C PHE A 32 11.12 -12.17 -12.98
N THR A 33 11.68 -12.21 -11.78
CA THR A 33 12.20 -13.45 -11.18
C THR A 33 11.10 -14.44 -10.79
N ASN A 34 11.49 -15.63 -10.31
CA ASN A 34 10.53 -16.63 -9.85
C ASN A 34 9.75 -16.25 -8.58
N GLN A 35 10.14 -15.15 -7.92
CA GLN A 35 9.43 -14.63 -6.75
C GLN A 35 8.11 -13.97 -7.18
N ILE A 36 7.08 -14.08 -6.33
CA ILE A 36 5.83 -13.34 -6.54
C ILE A 36 6.07 -11.91 -6.08
N ILE A 37 6.06 -10.98 -7.04
CA ILE A 37 6.25 -9.55 -6.81
C ILE A 37 4.94 -8.84 -7.17
N TRP A 38 4.41 -8.01 -6.28
CA TRP A 38 3.25 -7.17 -6.56
C TRP A 38 3.60 -5.70 -6.45
N PHE A 39 3.28 -4.95 -7.49
CA PHE A 39 3.18 -3.50 -7.42
C PHE A 39 1.86 -3.11 -6.80
N VAL A 40 1.89 -2.13 -5.92
CA VAL A 40 0.69 -1.57 -5.31
C VAL A 40 0.72 -0.06 -5.54
N ASP A 41 -0.31 0.42 -6.22
CA ASP A 41 -0.56 1.84 -6.49
C ASP A 41 -1.71 2.36 -5.65
N ASP A 42 -1.44 3.39 -4.86
CA ASP A 42 -2.38 4.08 -4.00
C ASP A 42 -2.77 5.48 -4.51
N ALA A 43 -2.28 5.91 -5.67
CA ALA A 43 -2.50 7.25 -6.20
C ALA A 43 -3.99 7.59 -6.39
N SER A 44 -4.81 6.59 -6.70
CA SER A 44 -6.24 6.77 -6.97
C SER A 44 -7.17 6.41 -5.80
N VAL A 45 -6.63 6.17 -4.61
CA VAL A 45 -7.40 5.67 -3.45
C VAL A 45 -8.32 6.73 -2.88
N CYS A 46 -7.81 7.94 -2.69
CA CYS A 46 -8.59 9.07 -2.20
C CYS A 46 -8.66 10.14 -3.29
N ARG A 47 -9.80 10.18 -3.98
CA ARG A 47 -10.08 11.16 -5.04
C ARG A 47 -11.16 12.13 -4.57
N VAL A 48 -11.03 13.38 -4.98
CA VAL A 48 -12.01 14.43 -4.68
C VAL A 48 -12.40 15.16 -5.96
N ALA A 49 -13.67 15.50 -6.08
CA ALA A 49 -14.18 16.46 -7.05
C ALA A 49 -14.19 17.85 -6.40
N ILE A 50 -13.68 18.85 -7.12
CA ILE A 50 -13.64 20.24 -6.66
C ILE A 50 -14.82 20.98 -7.31
N HIS A 51 -15.63 21.65 -6.50
CA HIS A 51 -16.72 22.50 -6.98
C HIS A 51 -16.53 23.92 -6.43
N LYS A 52 -16.81 24.92 -7.26
CA LYS A 52 -16.85 26.32 -6.84
C LYS A 52 -18.27 26.68 -6.44
N THR A 53 -18.45 27.19 -5.23
CA THR A 53 -19.75 27.70 -4.75
C THR A 53 -20.05 29.04 -5.39
N PHE A 54 -21.31 29.47 -5.33
CA PHE A 54 -21.74 30.80 -5.80
C PHE A 54 -20.94 31.93 -5.12
N GLU A 55 -20.68 31.83 -3.83
CA GLU A 55 -19.87 32.77 -3.03
C GLU A 55 -18.36 32.77 -3.38
N GLY A 56 -17.91 31.91 -4.30
CA GLY A 56 -16.51 31.82 -4.73
C GLY A 56 -15.65 30.82 -3.95
N ASN A 57 -16.14 30.23 -2.86
CA ASN A 57 -15.44 29.20 -2.10
C ASN A 57 -15.24 27.91 -2.92
N LEU A 58 -14.12 27.22 -2.71
CA LEU A 58 -13.87 25.89 -3.27
C LEU A 58 -14.28 24.82 -2.26
N ILE A 59 -15.25 23.99 -2.61
CA ILE A 59 -15.64 22.81 -1.84
C ILE A 59 -15.10 21.55 -2.51
N THR A 60 -14.78 20.54 -1.71
CA THR A 60 -14.32 19.24 -2.23
C THR A 60 -15.30 18.14 -1.81
N LYS A 61 -15.62 17.24 -2.72
CA LYS A 61 -16.49 16.08 -2.48
C LYS A 61 -15.75 14.79 -2.78
N PRO A 62 -15.71 13.81 -1.88
CA PRO A 62 -15.07 12.54 -2.17
C PRO A 62 -15.78 11.82 -3.31
N ILE A 63 -15.02 11.17 -4.17
CA ILE A 63 -15.53 10.26 -5.21
C ILE A 63 -14.90 8.87 -5.02
N ASN A 64 -15.45 7.86 -5.71
CA ASN A 64 -14.90 6.52 -5.64
C ASN A 64 -13.45 6.49 -6.10
N GLY A 65 -12.63 5.74 -5.37
CA GLY A 65 -11.24 5.49 -5.67
C GLY A 65 -10.96 4.01 -5.87
N ALA A 66 -9.70 3.67 -6.13
CA ALA A 66 -9.27 2.29 -6.22
C ALA A 66 -7.81 2.08 -5.80
N ILE A 67 -7.53 0.89 -5.30
CA ILE A 67 -6.17 0.37 -5.11
C ILE A 67 -5.89 -0.58 -6.28
N PHE A 68 -4.76 -0.37 -6.95
CA PHE A 68 -4.28 -1.29 -7.99
C PHE A 68 -3.17 -2.16 -7.44
N ILE A 69 -3.30 -3.48 -7.61
CA ILE A 69 -2.30 -4.45 -7.18
C ILE A 69 -1.96 -5.33 -8.39
N PHE A 70 -0.75 -5.23 -8.90
CA PHE A 70 -0.37 -5.79 -10.19
C PHE A 70 0.87 -6.70 -10.07
N ASN A 71 0.80 -7.89 -10.67
CA ASN A 71 1.94 -8.78 -10.84
C ASN A 71 2.58 -8.56 -12.22
N PRO A 72 3.82 -8.03 -12.31
CA PRO A 72 4.48 -7.72 -13.58
C PRO A 72 4.86 -8.96 -14.38
N ARG A 73 4.98 -10.13 -13.74
CA ARG A 73 5.37 -11.37 -14.41
C ARG A 73 4.16 -12.09 -15.02
N SER A 74 3.06 -12.17 -14.29
CA SER A 74 1.86 -12.89 -14.75
C SER A 74 0.82 -11.99 -15.41
N GLY A 75 0.92 -10.67 -15.25
CA GLY A 75 -0.10 -9.72 -15.68
C GLY A 75 -1.34 -9.67 -14.77
N GLN A 76 -1.37 -10.45 -13.69
CA GLN A 76 -2.53 -10.50 -12.79
C GLN A 76 -2.77 -9.14 -12.11
N LEU A 77 -4.01 -8.65 -12.20
CA LEU A 77 -4.46 -7.42 -11.57
C LEU A 77 -5.52 -7.73 -10.51
N PHE A 78 -5.33 -7.21 -9.30
CA PHE A 78 -6.39 -7.06 -8.32
C PHE A 78 -6.75 -5.57 -8.23
N LEU A 79 -8.02 -5.26 -8.50
CA LEU A 79 -8.57 -3.93 -8.38
C LEU A 79 -9.53 -3.89 -7.19
N LYS A 80 -9.18 -3.12 -6.15
CA LYS A 80 -10.07 -2.90 -5.01
C LYS A 80 -10.71 -1.53 -5.13
N VAL A 81 -12.01 -1.49 -5.41
CA VAL A 81 -12.80 -0.25 -5.39
C VAL A 81 -13.00 0.20 -3.94
N ILE A 82 -12.71 1.47 -3.69
CA ILE A 82 -12.95 2.15 -2.42
C ILE A 82 -14.10 3.14 -2.62
N HIS A 83 -15.24 2.81 -2.03
CA HIS A 83 -16.44 3.64 -2.15
C HIS A 83 -16.27 4.97 -1.40
N ALA A 84 -16.85 6.05 -1.93
CA ALA A 84 -16.75 7.40 -1.36
C ALA A 84 -17.24 7.50 0.11
N SER A 85 -18.13 6.59 0.53
CA SER A 85 -18.62 6.53 1.92
C SER A 85 -17.53 6.28 2.96
N VAL A 86 -16.41 5.67 2.58
CA VAL A 86 -15.24 5.46 3.47
C VAL A 86 -14.70 6.81 3.98
N TRP A 87 -14.91 7.88 3.21
CA TRP A 87 -14.41 9.23 3.50
C TRP A 87 -15.47 10.14 4.11
N ALA A 88 -16.75 9.75 4.13
CA ALA A 88 -17.88 10.64 4.43
C ALA A 88 -17.86 11.26 5.84
N ALA A 89 -17.23 10.61 6.82
CA ALA A 89 -17.12 11.08 8.20
C ALA A 89 -15.70 11.61 8.56
N GLN A 90 -14.79 11.68 7.60
CA GLN A 90 -13.38 12.00 7.84
C GLN A 90 -13.10 13.48 7.57
N ARG A 91 -12.41 14.16 8.50
CA ARG A 91 -11.92 15.52 8.25
C ARG A 91 -10.94 15.53 7.08
N GLN A 92 -11.11 16.50 6.18
CA GLN A 92 -10.29 16.70 4.98
C GLN A 92 -8.77 16.61 5.24
N ASN A 93 -8.30 17.18 6.35
CA ASN A 93 -6.88 17.22 6.72
C ASN A 93 -6.26 15.86 7.08
N ARG A 94 -7.04 14.78 7.17
CA ARG A 94 -6.55 13.42 7.46
C ARG A 94 -6.71 12.43 6.32
N LEU A 95 -7.31 12.84 5.20
CA LEU A 95 -7.62 11.95 4.08
C LEU A 95 -6.38 11.29 3.47
N GLY A 96 -5.27 12.02 3.32
CA GLY A 96 -4.02 11.46 2.78
C GLY A 96 -3.39 10.37 3.68
N HIS A 97 -3.48 10.54 5.00
CA HIS A 97 -3.02 9.51 5.95
C HIS A 97 -4.00 8.32 5.97
N LEU A 98 -5.30 8.58 5.94
CA LEU A 98 -6.31 7.52 5.91
C LEU A 98 -6.22 6.70 4.63
N ALA A 99 -5.94 7.32 3.48
CA ALA A 99 -5.73 6.62 2.21
C ALA A 99 -4.63 5.55 2.33
N LYS A 100 -3.47 5.91 2.90
CA LYS A 100 -2.36 4.96 3.10
C LYS A 100 -2.73 3.84 4.06
N SER A 101 -3.41 4.18 5.16
CA SER A 101 -3.89 3.19 6.13
C SER A 101 -4.90 2.22 5.51
N LYS A 102 -5.82 2.73 4.69
CA LYS A 102 -6.84 1.92 4.03
C LYS A 102 -6.21 1.02 2.96
N THR A 103 -5.23 1.53 2.21
CA THR A 103 -4.43 0.71 1.30
C THR A 103 -3.75 -0.45 2.03
N ALA A 104 -3.09 -0.18 3.15
CA ALA A 104 -2.43 -1.21 3.95
C ALA A 104 -3.41 -2.30 4.44
N GLU A 105 -4.58 -1.89 4.92
CA GLU A 105 -5.62 -2.79 5.42
C GLU A 105 -6.14 -3.74 4.32
N GLU A 106 -6.48 -3.19 3.15
CA GLU A 106 -7.03 -3.96 2.03
C GLU A 106 -5.98 -4.88 1.40
N VAL A 107 -4.72 -4.41 1.29
CA VAL A 107 -3.59 -5.23 0.85
C VAL A 107 -3.34 -6.39 1.82
N ALA A 108 -3.36 -6.13 3.14
CA ALA A 108 -3.22 -7.18 4.15
C ALA A 108 -4.38 -8.19 4.10
N ALA A 109 -5.62 -7.73 3.85
CA ALA A 109 -6.77 -8.60 3.66
C ALA A 109 -6.61 -9.50 2.42
N LEU A 110 -6.16 -8.95 1.29
CA LEU A 110 -5.89 -9.71 0.07
C LEU A 110 -4.77 -10.75 0.27
N VAL A 111 -3.68 -10.37 0.93
CA VAL A 111 -2.58 -11.30 1.22
C VAL A 111 -3.08 -12.48 2.05
N ARG A 112 -3.89 -12.22 3.08
CA ARG A 112 -4.51 -13.25 3.94
C ARG A 112 -5.47 -14.16 3.16
N SER A 113 -6.29 -13.62 2.26
CA SER A 113 -7.23 -14.43 1.47
C SER A 113 -6.54 -15.38 0.49
N LEU A 114 -5.32 -15.07 0.06
CA LEU A 114 -4.56 -15.84 -0.92
C LEU A 114 -3.61 -16.88 -0.29
N GLN A 115 -3.61 -17.06 1.03
CA GLN A 115 -2.74 -18.01 1.75
C GLN A 115 -3.22 -19.48 1.61
N ARG A 116 -3.10 -20.06 0.40
CA ARG A 116 -3.10 -21.52 0.21
C ARG A 116 -1.72 -22.10 -0.13
N GLY A 117 -0.64 -21.31 -0.16
CA GLY A 117 0.71 -21.79 -0.45
C GLY A 117 1.81 -20.92 0.16
N ASN A 118 2.91 -21.56 0.55
CA ASN A 118 4.03 -21.02 1.33
C ASN A 118 4.94 -20.01 0.56
N SER A 119 4.45 -19.44 -0.54
CA SER A 119 5.25 -18.57 -1.40
C SER A 119 5.37 -17.17 -0.79
N ARG A 120 6.59 -16.81 -0.37
CA ARG A 120 6.92 -15.43 0.05
C ARG A 120 6.58 -14.46 -1.09
N ARG A 121 5.84 -13.39 -0.77
CA ARG A 121 5.47 -12.32 -1.71
C ARG A 121 6.20 -11.03 -1.37
N ARG A 122 6.79 -10.38 -2.36
CA ARG A 122 7.42 -9.05 -2.21
C ARG A 122 6.44 -7.99 -2.70
N LEU A 123 6.12 -7.01 -1.84
CA LEU A 123 5.28 -5.87 -2.21
C LEU A 123 6.15 -4.66 -2.52
N LEU A 124 5.90 -4.01 -3.65
CA LEU A 124 6.56 -2.77 -4.07
C LEU A 124 5.51 -1.66 -4.15
N SER A 125 5.70 -0.57 -3.39
CA SER A 125 4.82 0.59 -3.45
C SER A 125 5.28 1.59 -4.51
N LEU A 126 4.35 2.08 -5.34
CA LEU A 126 4.63 3.16 -6.29
C LEU A 126 4.60 4.55 -5.63
N GLY A 127 3.78 4.75 -4.58
CA GLY A 127 3.68 6.00 -3.82
C GLY A 127 4.75 6.19 -2.73
N LYS A 128 5.24 7.43 -2.55
CA LYS A 128 6.14 7.78 -1.45
C LYS A 128 5.42 7.68 -0.08
N GLY A 129 5.97 6.90 0.84
CA GLY A 129 5.51 6.81 2.23
C GLY A 129 4.45 5.75 2.51
N CYS A 130 4.15 4.86 1.57
CA CYS A 130 3.27 3.70 1.80
C CYS A 130 3.96 2.62 2.68
N LEU A 131 5.29 2.45 2.53
CA LEU A 131 6.06 1.47 3.31
C LEU A 131 5.91 1.60 4.84
N ILE A 132 5.74 2.82 5.36
CA ILE A 132 5.64 3.09 6.80
C ILE A 132 4.32 2.52 7.37
N HIS A 133 3.24 2.60 6.60
CA HIS A 133 1.93 2.05 6.99
C HIS A 133 1.80 0.56 6.73
N TRP A 134 2.57 0.00 5.79
CA TRP A 134 2.41 -1.41 5.40
C TRP A 134 3.19 -2.36 6.30
N ARG A 135 4.35 -1.93 6.84
CA ARG A 135 5.19 -2.73 7.72
C ARG A 135 4.47 -3.24 8.99
N PRO A 136 3.71 -2.42 9.73
CA PRO A 136 2.99 -2.90 10.91
C PRO A 136 1.73 -3.73 10.56
N THR A 137 1.02 -3.38 9.48
CA THR A 137 -0.28 -3.99 9.16
C THR A 137 -0.17 -5.29 8.36
N CYS A 138 0.83 -5.42 7.49
CA CYS A 138 0.97 -6.59 6.63
C CYS A 138 1.83 -7.70 7.26
N LEU A 139 2.48 -7.47 8.42
CA LEU A 139 3.43 -8.40 9.09
C LEU A 139 4.26 -9.20 8.07
N ILE A 140 4.76 -8.51 7.05
CA ILE A 140 5.60 -9.13 6.05
C ILE A 140 6.92 -9.31 6.75
N SER A 141 7.27 -10.57 7.04
CA SER A 141 8.59 -10.92 7.52
C SER A 141 9.61 -10.20 6.62
N PRO A 142 10.48 -9.33 7.17
CA PRO A 142 11.67 -8.97 6.44
C PRO A 142 12.42 -10.28 6.22
N THR A 143 12.97 -10.44 5.02
CA THR A 143 14.03 -11.43 4.80
C THR A 143 15.11 -11.31 5.86
#